data_AF-A0A655AGZ6-F1
#
_entry.id   AF-A0A655AGZ6-F1
#
_cell.length_a   1.000
_cell.length_b   1.000
_cell.length_c   1.000
_cell.angle_alpha   90.00
_cell.angle_beta   90.00
_cell.angle_gamma   90.00
#
_symmetry.space_group_name_H-M   'P 1'
#
loop_
_entity.id
_entity.type
_entity.pdbx_description
1 polymer ?
#
loop_
_entity_poly.entity_id
_entity_poly.type
_entity_poly.pdbx_seq_one_letter_code
_entity_poly.pdbx_strand_id
1 'polypeptide(L)'
;MPSPVIGENIDGLEPASPIYNFRYPNMLRLRYEKKRNLPRALLAVGDAYTSADPVSGLGMSLALKEVREMQALLAKYGAGHRDLPRRYYRAIAKMADTAWFVIREQNLRFDWMKDVDKKRPFYFGVLTWYMDRVLELVHDDLDAYREFLAVVHLVKPPSALMRPRIASRVLGKWARTRLSGQKTLIARNYENHPIPAEPADQLVNA
;
A
#
# COMPACT_ATOMS: atom_id res chain seq x y z
N MET A 1 -0.77 17.53 -5.32
CA MET A 1 -1.41 17.61 -4.00
C MET A 1 -1.91 19.05 -3.85
N PRO A 2 -3.21 19.33 -4.00
CA PRO A 2 -3.71 20.70 -4.06
C PRO A 2 -3.88 21.26 -2.64
N SER A 3 -2.78 21.61 -1.98
CA SER A 3 -2.82 22.32 -0.69
C SER A 3 -2.40 23.77 -0.93
N PRO A 4 -3.27 24.77 -0.64
CA PRO A 4 -2.92 26.19 -0.78
C PRO A 4 -1.67 26.54 0.02
N VAL A 5 -1.54 25.97 1.22
CA VAL A 5 -0.35 26.14 2.08
C VAL A 5 0.91 25.69 1.35
N ILE A 6 0.90 24.53 0.69
CA ILE A 6 2.08 24.09 -0.07
C ILE A 6 2.34 25.07 -1.22
N GLY A 7 1.30 25.49 -1.95
CA GLY A 7 1.40 26.49 -3.02
C GLY A 7 2.04 27.80 -2.57
N GLU A 8 1.54 28.39 -1.49
CA GLU A 8 2.07 29.62 -0.88
C GLU A 8 3.53 29.48 -0.43
N ASN A 9 3.93 28.29 0.06
CA ASN A 9 5.30 28.05 0.51
C ASN A 9 6.29 27.78 -0.64
N ILE A 10 5.80 27.40 -1.83
CA ILE A 10 6.65 27.18 -3.01
C ILE A 10 6.62 28.35 -3.99
N ASP A 11 5.66 29.26 -3.85
CA ASP A 11 5.52 30.43 -4.72
C ASP A 11 6.78 31.31 -4.64
N GLY A 12 7.30 31.70 -5.81
CA GLY A 12 8.55 32.46 -5.93
C GLY A 12 9.85 31.70 -5.62
N LEU A 13 9.81 30.38 -5.36
CA LEU A 13 11.03 29.57 -5.22
C LEU A 13 11.55 29.07 -6.57
N GLU A 14 12.87 29.06 -6.72
CA GLU A 14 13.54 28.46 -7.88
C GLU A 14 13.94 27.00 -7.60
N PRO A 15 13.77 26.07 -8.57
CA PRO A 15 14.24 24.70 -8.42
C PRO A 15 15.75 24.60 -8.19
N ALA A 16 16.17 23.93 -7.11
CA ALA A 16 17.59 23.72 -6.82
C ALA A 16 18.29 22.74 -7.79
N SER A 17 17.54 22.01 -8.61
CA SER A 17 18.04 21.10 -9.64
C SER A 17 16.99 20.91 -10.75
N PRO A 18 17.39 20.36 -11.91
CA PRO A 18 16.43 19.86 -12.89
C PRO A 18 15.44 18.85 -12.29
N ILE A 19 14.25 18.76 -12.88
CA ILE A 19 13.24 17.76 -12.50
C ILE A 19 13.59 16.42 -13.15
N TYR A 20 13.81 15.39 -12.33
CA TYR A 20 14.06 14.04 -12.81
C TYR A 20 12.81 13.17 -12.60
N ASN A 21 12.31 12.58 -13.68
CA ASN A 21 11.20 11.63 -13.62
C ASN A 21 11.72 10.21 -13.46
N PHE A 22 11.32 9.54 -12.38
CA PHE A 22 11.56 8.11 -12.20
C PHE A 22 10.33 7.31 -12.64
N ARG A 23 10.50 6.42 -13.61
CA ARG A 23 9.47 5.46 -14.01
C ARG A 23 9.87 4.08 -13.52
N TYR A 24 9.06 3.50 -12.66
CA TYR A 24 9.23 2.10 -12.27
C TYR A 24 8.62 1.21 -13.36
N PRO A 25 9.43 0.49 -14.16
CA PRO A 25 8.95 -0.05 -15.42
C PRO A 25 7.98 -1.21 -15.23
N ASN A 26 8.21 -2.09 -14.25
CA ASN A 26 7.37 -3.25 -13.98
C ASN A 26 7.42 -3.65 -12.51
N MET A 27 6.28 -4.01 -11.93
CA MET A 27 6.22 -4.79 -10.69
C MET A 27 6.30 -6.28 -11.04
N LEU A 28 7.10 -7.04 -10.28
CA LEU A 28 7.31 -8.46 -10.54
C LEU A 28 7.11 -9.28 -9.26
N ARG A 29 6.45 -10.42 -9.38
CA ARG A 29 6.41 -11.42 -8.32
C ARG A 29 6.69 -12.81 -8.86
N LEU A 30 7.78 -13.40 -8.41
CA LEU A 30 8.16 -14.76 -8.77
C LEU A 30 7.48 -15.77 -7.83
N ARG A 31 7.07 -16.91 -8.39
CA ARG A 31 6.27 -17.94 -7.67
C ARG A 31 7.11 -19.17 -7.36
N TYR A 32 8.28 -18.98 -6.72
CA TYR A 32 9.20 -20.07 -6.40
C TYR A 32 8.57 -21.13 -5.48
N GLU A 33 7.58 -20.76 -4.66
CA GLU A 33 6.84 -21.69 -3.80
C GLU A 33 6.05 -22.76 -4.58
N LYS A 34 5.80 -22.51 -5.88
CA LYS A 34 5.10 -23.44 -6.80
C LYS A 34 6.06 -24.34 -7.58
N LYS A 35 7.37 -24.12 -7.52
CA LYS A 35 8.36 -24.91 -8.26
C LYS A 35 8.69 -26.21 -7.51
N ARG A 36 8.80 -27.32 -8.24
CA ARG A 36 9.14 -28.65 -7.69
C ARG A 36 10.66 -28.84 -7.51
N ASN A 37 11.45 -28.38 -8.49
CA ASN A 37 12.89 -28.60 -8.56
C ASN A 37 13.65 -27.31 -8.25
N LEU A 38 13.60 -26.89 -6.99
CA LEU A 38 14.35 -25.72 -6.53
C LEU A 38 15.84 -26.09 -6.33
N PRO A 39 16.78 -25.25 -6.78
CA PRO A 39 18.20 -25.45 -6.50
C PRO A 39 18.45 -25.50 -4.99
N ARG A 40 19.31 -26.43 -4.58
CA ARG A 40 19.77 -26.52 -3.18
C ARG A 40 20.66 -25.31 -2.89
N ALA A 41 20.58 -24.78 -1.67
CA ALA A 41 21.41 -23.66 -1.20
C ALA A 41 21.29 -22.33 -1.98
N LEU A 42 20.26 -22.15 -2.80
CA LEU A 42 19.97 -20.86 -3.46
C LEU A 42 18.62 -20.30 -2.99
N LEU A 43 18.67 -19.13 -2.34
CA LEU A 43 17.51 -18.39 -1.86
C LEU A 43 17.51 -16.97 -2.47
N ALA A 44 16.40 -16.57 -3.07
CA ALA A 44 16.18 -15.21 -3.54
C ALA A 44 15.53 -14.35 -2.42
N VAL A 45 15.92 -13.09 -2.35
CA VAL A 45 15.50 -12.12 -1.32
C VAL A 45 15.22 -10.77 -1.97
N GLY A 46 14.26 -10.03 -1.43
CA GLY A 46 13.90 -8.69 -1.86
C GLY A 46 13.38 -8.69 -3.30
N ASP A 47 13.81 -7.71 -4.09
CA ASP A 47 13.35 -7.53 -5.46
C ASP A 47 13.70 -8.70 -6.40
N ALA A 48 14.69 -9.53 -6.05
CA ALA A 48 14.98 -10.77 -6.77
C ALA A 48 13.86 -11.83 -6.61
N TYR A 49 12.99 -11.68 -5.61
CA TYR A 49 11.80 -12.51 -5.41
C TYR A 49 10.51 -11.76 -5.74
N THR A 50 10.29 -10.61 -5.09
CA THR A 50 9.10 -9.77 -5.25
C THR A 50 9.50 -8.30 -5.28
N SER A 51 9.31 -7.68 -6.44
CA SER A 51 9.55 -6.28 -6.74
C SER A 51 8.21 -5.55 -6.73
N ALA A 52 7.99 -4.76 -5.69
CA ALA A 52 6.79 -3.95 -5.46
C ALA A 52 6.96 -2.55 -6.05
N ASP A 53 5.86 -1.80 -6.20
CA ASP A 53 5.95 -0.37 -6.52
C ASP A 53 6.56 0.41 -5.34
N PRO A 54 7.40 1.43 -5.61
CA PRO A 54 7.94 2.26 -4.53
C PRO A 54 6.84 3.08 -3.82
N VAL A 55 5.70 3.31 -4.50
CA VAL A 55 4.55 4.05 -3.98
C VAL A 55 3.96 3.38 -2.73
N SER A 56 3.95 2.05 -2.66
CA SER A 56 3.46 1.34 -1.48
C SER A 56 4.42 1.41 -0.27
N GLY A 57 5.70 1.73 -0.49
CA GLY A 57 6.70 1.82 0.58
C GLY A 57 7.03 0.49 1.27
N LEU A 58 6.64 -0.66 0.69
CA LEU A 58 6.73 -1.96 1.37
C LEU A 58 8.01 -2.75 1.08
N GLY A 59 8.77 -2.41 0.04
CA GLY A 59 9.88 -3.24 -0.49
C GLY A 59 10.96 -3.57 0.55
N MET A 60 11.55 -2.55 1.18
CA MET A 60 12.62 -2.74 2.18
C MET A 60 12.14 -3.53 3.40
N SER A 61 10.96 -3.19 3.92
CA SER A 61 10.36 -3.88 5.07
C SER A 61 10.05 -5.36 4.76
N LEU A 62 9.61 -5.65 3.54
CA LEU A 62 9.38 -7.01 3.09
C LEU A 62 10.70 -7.80 2.99
N ALA A 63 11.73 -7.22 2.37
CA ALA A 63 13.05 -7.84 2.26
C ALA A 63 13.64 -8.17 3.65
N LEU A 64 13.52 -7.26 4.63
CA LEU A 64 13.99 -7.52 6.00
C LEU A 64 13.23 -8.68 6.67
N LYS A 65 11.92 -8.81 6.44
CA LYS A 65 11.14 -9.93 6.95
C LYS A 65 11.53 -11.25 6.30
N GLU A 66 11.83 -11.24 5.01
CA GLU A 66 12.34 -12.40 4.28
C GLU A 66 13.68 -12.85 4.85
N VAL A 67 14.62 -11.92 5.08
CA VAL A 67 15.92 -12.22 5.71
C VAL A 67 15.76 -12.78 7.11
N ARG A 68 14.84 -12.22 7.92
CA ARG A 68 14.55 -12.76 9.26
C ARG A 68 14.02 -14.19 9.21
N GLU A 69 13.12 -14.50 8.28
CA GLU A 69 12.61 -15.86 8.10
C GLU A 69 13.71 -16.82 7.62
N MET A 70 14.56 -16.36 6.70
CA MET A 70 15.75 -17.08 6.26
C MET A 70 16.67 -17.41 7.45
N GLN A 71 16.96 -16.43 8.32
CA GLN A 71 17.78 -16.62 9.52
C GLN A 71 17.19 -17.69 10.45
N ALA A 72 15.89 -17.63 10.72
CA ALA A 72 15.21 -18.61 11.58
C ALA A 72 15.27 -20.03 11.01
N LEU A 73 15.08 -20.18 9.70
CA LEU A 73 15.15 -21.49 9.04
C LEU A 73 16.57 -22.03 8.95
N LEU A 74 17.56 -21.16 8.69
CA LEU A 74 18.98 -21.52 8.69
C LEU A 74 19.43 -22.00 10.08
N ALA A 75 19.05 -21.30 11.15
CA ALA A 75 19.37 -21.69 12.52
C ALA A 75 18.77 -23.05 12.89
N LYS A 76 17.59 -23.39 12.36
CA LYS A 76 16.87 -24.64 12.67
C LYS A 76 17.36 -25.85 11.87
N TYR A 77 17.68 -25.67 10.59
CA TYR A 77 17.93 -26.78 9.67
C TYR A 77 19.37 -26.83 9.11
N GLY A 78 20.11 -25.72 9.18
CA GLY A 78 21.40 -25.55 8.53
C GLY A 78 21.29 -25.27 7.02
N ALA A 79 22.35 -24.70 6.44
CA ALA A 79 22.36 -24.26 5.03
C ALA A 79 22.23 -25.41 4.02
N GLY A 80 22.68 -26.62 4.37
CA GLY A 80 22.67 -27.80 3.49
C GLY A 80 21.35 -28.57 3.46
N HIS A 81 20.35 -28.19 4.26
CA HIS A 81 19.13 -28.99 4.39
C HIS A 81 18.30 -28.98 3.11
N ARG A 82 17.96 -30.18 2.60
CA ARG A 82 17.26 -30.35 1.30
C ARG A 82 15.97 -29.56 1.18
N ASP A 83 15.18 -29.50 2.26
CA ASP A 83 13.87 -28.82 2.24
C ASP A 83 13.94 -27.33 2.60
N LEU A 84 15.12 -26.77 2.86
CA LEU A 84 15.27 -25.37 3.28
C LEU A 84 14.65 -24.39 2.26
N PRO A 85 14.95 -24.46 0.94
CA PRO A 85 14.36 -23.54 -0.03
C PRO A 85 12.85 -23.64 -0.11
N ARG A 86 12.31 -24.86 -0.08
CA ARG A 86 10.86 -25.10 -0.15
C ARG A 86 10.14 -24.50 1.06
N ARG A 87 10.72 -24.62 2.26
CA ARG A 87 10.16 -24.05 3.49
C ARG A 87 10.24 -22.53 3.47
N TYR A 88 11.40 -21.99 3.08
CA TYR A 88 11.63 -20.55 2.94
C TYR A 88 10.63 -19.91 1.96
N TYR A 89 10.55 -20.38 0.72
CA TYR A 89 9.65 -19.79 -0.28
C TYR A 89 8.17 -19.89 0.11
N ARG A 90 7.76 -20.97 0.78
CA ARG A 90 6.40 -21.08 1.32
C ARG A 90 6.10 -20.09 2.44
N ALA A 91 7.09 -19.78 3.27
CA ALA A 91 6.92 -18.83 4.36
C ALA A 91 6.81 -17.40 3.81
N ILE A 92 7.76 -16.98 2.96
CA ILE A 92 7.76 -15.63 2.40
C ILE A 92 6.63 -15.39 1.39
N ALA A 93 6.12 -16.44 0.73
CA ALA A 93 4.98 -16.32 -0.18
C ALA A 93 3.74 -15.74 0.50
N LYS A 94 3.51 -16.03 1.78
CA LYS A 94 2.41 -15.45 2.56
C LYS A 94 2.59 -13.95 2.80
N MET A 95 3.83 -13.52 3.00
CA MET A 95 4.17 -12.11 3.16
C MET A 95 3.95 -11.36 1.85
N ALA A 96 4.43 -11.94 0.74
CA ALA A 96 4.21 -11.41 -0.60
C ALA A 96 2.72 -11.42 -0.99
N ASP A 97 1.92 -12.41 -0.57
CA ASP A 97 0.46 -12.40 -0.78
C ASP A 97 -0.21 -11.20 -0.11
N THR A 98 0.21 -10.87 1.11
CA THR A 98 -0.33 -9.72 1.85
C THR A 98 0.06 -8.41 1.18
N ALA A 99 1.34 -8.24 0.82
CA ALA A 99 1.81 -7.04 0.13
C ALA A 99 1.13 -6.87 -1.23
N TRP A 100 1.03 -7.95 -2.02
CA TRP A 100 0.42 -7.91 -3.36
C TRP A 100 -1.09 -7.63 -3.30
N PHE A 101 -1.77 -8.09 -2.25
CA PHE A 101 -3.16 -7.72 -2.00
C PHE A 101 -3.27 -6.19 -1.80
N VAL A 102 -2.48 -5.61 -0.91
CA VAL A 102 -2.51 -4.16 -0.63
C VAL A 102 -2.21 -3.35 -1.90
N ILE A 103 -1.14 -3.69 -2.62
CA ILE A 103 -0.75 -3.02 -3.87
C ILE A 103 -1.86 -3.11 -4.91
N ARG A 104 -2.50 -4.28 -5.04
CA ARG A 104 -3.62 -4.46 -5.96
C ARG A 104 -4.80 -3.56 -5.58
N GLU A 105 -5.23 -3.57 -4.32
CA GLU A 105 -6.36 -2.77 -3.87
C GLU A 105 -6.09 -1.27 -4.05
N GLN A 106 -4.87 -0.80 -3.79
CA GLN A 106 -4.46 0.59 -4.04
C GLN A 106 -4.57 0.95 -5.53
N ASN A 107 -4.04 0.09 -6.40
CA ASN A 107 -4.01 0.32 -7.84
C ASN A 107 -5.41 0.29 -8.49
N LEU A 108 -6.32 -0.54 -8.00
CA LEU A 108 -7.69 -0.63 -8.51
C LEU A 108 -8.55 0.62 -8.24
N ARG A 109 -8.08 1.55 -7.40
CA ARG A 109 -8.74 2.85 -7.17
C ARG A 109 -8.58 3.81 -8.35
N PHE A 110 -7.64 3.57 -9.26
CA PHE A 110 -7.37 4.46 -10.38
C PHE A 110 -8.17 4.08 -11.62
N ASP A 111 -9.04 4.99 -12.08
CA ASP A 111 -9.92 4.76 -13.22
C ASP A 111 -9.20 4.68 -14.57
N TRP A 112 -8.00 5.25 -14.69
CA TRP A 112 -7.16 5.15 -15.89
C TRP A 112 -6.57 3.76 -16.13
N MET A 113 -6.74 2.81 -15.19
CA MET A 113 -6.26 1.45 -15.38
C MET A 113 -7.09 0.73 -16.45
N LYS A 114 -6.40 0.13 -17.43
CA LYS A 114 -7.05 -0.67 -18.48
C LYS A 114 -7.93 -1.78 -17.89
N ASP A 115 -9.19 -1.85 -18.34
CA ASP A 115 -10.20 -2.81 -17.90
C ASP A 115 -10.41 -2.84 -16.37
N VAL A 116 -10.26 -1.70 -15.68
CA VAL A 116 -10.33 -1.64 -14.20
C VAL A 116 -11.62 -2.21 -13.64
N ASP A 117 -12.77 -1.93 -14.25
CA ASP A 117 -14.07 -2.40 -13.75
C ASP A 117 -14.21 -3.92 -13.78
N LYS A 118 -13.57 -4.59 -14.75
CA LYS A 118 -13.52 -6.06 -14.81
C LYS A 118 -12.57 -6.66 -13.77
N LYS A 119 -11.59 -5.87 -13.31
CA LYS A 119 -10.58 -6.29 -12.33
C LYS A 119 -10.99 -6.01 -10.88
N ARG A 120 -11.94 -5.09 -10.66
CA ARG A 120 -12.49 -4.77 -9.34
C ARG A 120 -13.29 -5.97 -8.81
N PRO A 121 -12.89 -6.56 -7.66
CA PRO A 121 -13.69 -7.61 -7.06
C PRO A 121 -15.05 -7.08 -6.59
N PHE A 122 -16.04 -7.96 -6.44
CA PHE A 122 -17.40 -7.57 -6.01
C PHE A 122 -17.44 -6.81 -4.67
N TYR A 123 -16.47 -7.07 -3.78
CA TYR A 123 -16.35 -6.41 -2.47
C TYR A 123 -15.62 -5.06 -2.53
N PHE A 124 -15.03 -4.68 -3.67
CA PHE A 124 -14.13 -3.54 -3.80
C PHE A 124 -14.76 -2.22 -3.33
N GLY A 125 -16.02 -1.97 -3.71
CA GLY A 125 -16.73 -0.74 -3.33
C GLY A 125 -16.92 -0.63 -1.82
N VAL A 126 -17.35 -1.72 -1.15
CA VAL A 126 -17.55 -1.75 0.30
C VAL A 126 -16.22 -1.60 1.04
N LEU A 127 -15.18 -2.31 0.58
CA LEU A 127 -13.84 -2.22 1.16
C LEU A 127 -13.28 -0.80 1.05
N THR A 128 -13.35 -0.20 -0.14
CA THR A 128 -12.86 1.16 -0.38
C THR A 128 -13.61 2.17 0.48
N TRP A 129 -14.94 2.08 0.51
CA TRP A 129 -15.77 2.92 1.37
C TRP A 129 -15.37 2.79 2.85
N TYR A 130 -15.12 1.58 3.33
CA TYR A 130 -14.73 1.34 4.71
C TYR A 130 -13.35 1.95 5.01
N MET A 131 -12.36 1.71 4.14
CA MET A 131 -11.01 2.23 4.32
C MET A 131 -10.97 3.76 4.29
N ASP A 132 -11.79 4.38 3.45
CA ASP A 132 -12.00 5.83 3.44
C ASP A 132 -12.50 6.32 4.81
N ARG A 133 -13.47 5.65 5.43
CA ARG A 133 -13.94 6.00 6.79
C ARG A 133 -12.91 5.70 7.88
N VAL A 134 -12.08 4.67 7.72
CA VAL A 134 -10.95 4.40 8.64
C VAL A 134 -9.97 5.56 8.61
N LEU A 135 -9.57 6.01 7.41
CA LEU A 135 -8.67 7.15 7.27
C LEU A 135 -9.25 8.42 7.90
N GLU A 136 -10.56 8.64 7.74
CA GLU A 136 -11.23 9.74 8.44
C GLU A 136 -11.17 9.56 9.96
N LEU A 137 -11.46 8.37 10.48
CA LEU A 137 -11.43 8.09 11.93
C LEU A 137 -10.04 8.31 12.53
N VAL A 138 -8.99 7.95 11.80
CA VAL A 138 -7.59 8.07 12.22
C VAL A 138 -7.21 9.50 12.61
N HIS A 139 -7.85 10.53 12.01
CA HIS A 139 -7.59 11.93 12.38
C HIS A 139 -8.13 12.31 13.77
N ASP A 140 -9.11 11.58 14.31
CA ASP A 140 -9.79 11.93 15.56
C ASP A 140 -9.61 10.89 16.68
N ASP A 141 -9.16 9.67 16.36
CA ASP A 141 -9.03 8.55 17.30
C ASP A 141 -7.60 7.99 17.32
N LEU A 142 -6.94 8.14 18.47
CA LEU A 142 -5.55 7.72 18.65
C LEU A 142 -5.36 6.20 18.59
N ASP A 143 -6.35 5.39 19.02
CA ASP A 143 -6.22 3.93 18.92
C ASP A 143 -6.35 3.49 17.47
N ALA A 144 -7.27 4.10 16.70
CA ALA A 144 -7.41 3.84 15.27
C ALA A 144 -6.14 4.25 14.53
N TYR A 145 -5.55 5.40 14.86
CA TYR A 145 -4.26 5.83 14.32
C TYR A 145 -3.14 4.83 14.62
N ARG A 146 -3.03 4.36 15.88
CA ARG A 146 -2.02 3.35 16.26
C ARG A 146 -2.19 2.04 15.50
N GLU A 147 -3.43 1.55 15.36
CA GLU A 147 -3.70 0.34 14.58
C GLU A 147 -3.40 0.54 13.10
N PHE A 148 -3.76 1.69 12.54
CA PHE A 148 -3.43 2.06 11.17
C PHE A 148 -1.93 2.10 10.92
N LEU A 149 -1.16 2.79 11.78
CA LEU A 149 0.29 2.81 11.71
C LEU A 149 0.88 1.41 11.82
N ALA A 150 0.39 0.57 12.72
CA ALA A 150 0.86 -0.81 12.87
C ALA A 150 0.62 -1.64 11.59
N VAL A 151 -0.46 -1.39 10.87
CA VAL A 151 -0.73 -2.03 9.57
C VAL A 151 0.17 -1.49 8.46
N VAL A 152 0.31 -0.16 8.35
CA VAL A 152 1.16 0.48 7.32
C VAL A 152 2.62 0.05 7.46
N HIS A 153 3.12 -0.09 8.69
CA HIS A 153 4.47 -0.57 8.97
C HIS A 153 4.59 -2.10 8.98
N LEU A 154 3.58 -2.81 8.48
CA LEU A 154 3.53 -4.28 8.42
C LEU A 154 3.71 -4.98 9.78
N VAL A 155 3.54 -4.29 10.91
CA VAL A 155 3.60 -4.90 12.25
C VAL A 155 2.38 -5.80 12.48
N LYS A 156 1.21 -5.38 11.98
CA LYS A 156 -0.04 -6.12 12.03
C LYS A 156 -0.58 -6.38 10.62
N PRO A 157 -1.37 -7.44 10.41
CA PRO A 157 -2.03 -7.68 9.13
C PRO A 157 -3.12 -6.63 8.87
N PRO A 158 -3.49 -6.37 7.60
CA PRO A 158 -4.58 -5.43 7.24
C PRO A 158 -5.92 -5.73 7.94
N SER A 159 -6.20 -7.00 8.23
CA SER A 159 -7.40 -7.42 8.96
C SER A 159 -7.50 -6.87 10.39
N ALA A 160 -6.41 -6.35 10.97
CA ALA A 160 -6.44 -5.68 12.26
C ALA A 160 -7.34 -4.43 12.26
N LEU A 161 -7.43 -3.74 11.12
CA LEU A 161 -8.34 -2.59 10.95
C LEU A 161 -9.81 -3.02 10.88
N MET A 162 -10.08 -4.26 10.46
CA MET A 162 -11.44 -4.80 10.36
C MET A 162 -11.96 -5.37 11.69
N ARG A 163 -11.21 -5.26 12.79
CA ARG A 163 -11.62 -5.79 14.10
C ARG A 163 -12.88 -5.08 14.60
N PRO A 164 -13.79 -5.78 15.31
CA PRO A 164 -15.06 -5.22 15.78
C PRO A 164 -14.92 -3.89 16.56
N ARG A 165 -13.84 -3.75 17.34
CA ARG A 165 -13.55 -2.51 18.08
C ARG A 165 -13.30 -1.31 17.16
N ILE A 166 -12.58 -1.47 16.06
CA ILE A 166 -12.33 -0.38 15.10
C ILE A 166 -13.57 -0.19 14.23
N ALA A 167 -14.18 -1.27 13.74
CA ALA A 167 -15.37 -1.21 12.91
C ALA A 167 -16.55 -0.50 13.60
N SER A 168 -16.80 -0.78 14.89
CA SER A 168 -17.86 -0.08 15.65
C SER A 168 -17.60 1.42 15.78
N ARG A 169 -16.34 1.84 15.96
CA ARG A 169 -15.97 3.27 16.00
C ARG A 169 -16.11 3.94 14.64
N VAL A 170 -15.72 3.26 13.57
CA VAL A 170 -15.90 3.72 12.19
C VAL A 170 -17.39 3.96 11.91
N LEU A 171 -18.24 2.97 12.21
CA LEU A 171 -19.69 3.07 12.02
C LEU A 171 -20.32 4.14 12.90
N GLY A 172 -19.88 4.25 14.16
CA GLY A 172 -20.35 5.28 15.09
C GLY A 172 -20.01 6.70 14.62
N LYS A 173 -18.77 6.92 14.16
CA LYS A 173 -18.36 8.21 13.57
C LYS A 173 -19.17 8.52 12.32
N TRP A 174 -19.28 7.57 11.40
CA TRP A 174 -20.06 7.74 10.17
C TRP A 174 -21.52 8.08 10.45
N ALA A 175 -22.17 7.37 11.38
CA ALA A 175 -23.55 7.62 11.78
C ALA A 175 -23.70 9.04 12.37
N ARG A 176 -22.78 9.46 13.24
CA ARG A 176 -22.79 10.80 13.83
C ARG A 176 -22.62 11.90 12.77
N THR A 177 -21.66 11.74 11.85
CA THR A 177 -21.44 12.69 10.75
C THR A 177 -22.69 12.80 9.87
N ARG A 178 -23.30 11.67 9.50
CA ARG A 178 -24.52 11.64 8.70
C ARG A 178 -25.71 12.30 9.41
N LEU A 179 -25.91 12.01 10.70
CA LEU A 179 -26.97 12.61 11.50
C LEU A 179 -26.78 14.13 11.70
N SER A 180 -25.53 14.59 11.76
CA SER A 180 -25.21 16.01 11.88
C SER A 180 -25.35 16.82 10.57
N GLY A 181 -25.70 16.17 9.45
CA GLY A 181 -25.77 16.81 8.13
C GLY A 181 -24.41 17.26 7.57
N GLN A 182 -23.31 16.93 8.26
CA GLN A 182 -21.97 17.33 7.88
C GLN A 182 -21.44 16.46 6.72
N LYS A 183 -20.77 17.08 5.75
CA LYS A 183 -19.98 16.37 4.75
C LYS A 183 -18.83 15.63 5.42
N THR A 184 -18.48 14.44 4.89
CA THR A 184 -17.30 13.69 5.35
C THR A 184 -16.02 14.44 5.01
N LEU A 185 -14.91 14.16 5.69
CA LEU A 185 -13.63 14.85 5.41
C LEU A 185 -13.19 14.62 3.95
N ILE A 186 -13.40 13.42 3.41
CA ILE A 186 -13.09 13.13 2.01
C ILE A 186 -13.96 13.97 1.07
N ALA A 187 -15.28 14.06 1.31
CA ALA A 187 -16.14 14.91 0.49
C ALA A 187 -15.71 16.38 0.56
N ARG A 188 -15.40 16.89 1.76
CA ARG A 188 -14.91 18.27 1.94
C ARG A 188 -13.60 18.55 1.19
N ASN A 189 -12.67 17.60 1.20
CA ASN A 189 -11.34 17.77 0.62
C ASN A 189 -11.30 17.55 -0.91
N TYR A 190 -12.28 16.88 -1.50
CA TYR A 190 -12.22 16.46 -2.91
C TYR A 190 -13.40 16.91 -3.79
N GLU A 191 -14.50 17.46 -3.24
CA GLU A 191 -15.64 17.92 -4.07
C GLU A 191 -15.37 19.20 -4.88
N ASN A 192 -14.42 20.05 -4.47
CA ASN A 192 -14.29 21.43 -4.97
C ASN A 192 -12.97 21.73 -5.70
N HIS A 193 -12.35 20.75 -6.35
CA HIS A 193 -11.16 20.98 -7.16
C HIS A 193 -11.47 20.87 -8.65
N PRO A 194 -11.82 21.98 -9.34
CA PRO A 194 -11.72 21.99 -10.79
C PRO A 194 -10.25 21.72 -11.15
N ILE A 195 -10.03 20.67 -11.94
CA ILE A 195 -8.74 20.50 -12.63
C ILE A 195 -8.65 21.70 -13.57
N PRO A 196 -7.59 22.53 -13.50
CA PRO A 196 -7.41 23.60 -14.47
C PRO A 196 -7.53 23.01 -15.88
N ALA A 197 -8.41 23.58 -16.70
CA ALA A 197 -8.69 23.07 -18.05
C ALA A 197 -7.49 23.26 -19.00
N GLU A 198 -6.48 24.02 -18.57
CA GLU A 198 -5.30 24.29 -19.36
C GLU A 198 -4.35 23.08 -19.37
N PRO A 199 -3.86 22.66 -20.55
CA PRO A 199 -2.97 21.52 -20.67
C PRO A 199 -1.65 21.78 -19.94
N ALA A 200 -1.19 20.76 -19.20
CA ALA A 200 0.03 20.81 -18.39
C ALA A 200 1.29 21.23 -19.17
N ASP A 201 1.28 21.12 -20.50
CA ASP A 201 2.37 21.51 -21.39
C ASP A 201 2.64 23.03 -21.41
N GLN A 202 1.69 23.85 -20.95
CA GLN A 202 1.85 25.31 -20.86
C GLN A 202 2.48 25.77 -19.53
N LEU A 203 2.49 24.91 -18.50
CA LEU A 203 3.05 25.24 -17.17
C LEU A 203 4.56 25.02 -17.06
N VAL A 204 5.20 24.46 -18.10
CA VAL A 204 6.64 24.13 -18.12
C VAL A 204 7.47 25.22 -18.82
N ASN A 205 6.82 26.23 -19.41
CA ASN A 205 7.47 27.29 -20.19
C ASN A 205 7.36 28.69 -19.56
N ALA A 206 7.11 28.78 -18.25
CA ALA A 206 7.10 30.05 -17.50
C ALA A 206 8.26 30.08 -16.50
#